data_AF-A0A920EEU1-F1
#
_entry.id   AF-A0A920EEU1-F1
#
_cell.length_a   1.000
_cell.length_b   1.000
_cell.length_c   1.000
_cell.angle_alpha   90.00
_cell.angle_beta   90.00
_cell.angle_gamma   90.00
#
_symmetry.space_group_name_H-M   'P 1'
#
loop_
_entity.id
_entity.type
_entity.pdbx_description
1 polymer ?
#
loop_
_entity_poly.entity_id
_entity_poly.type
_entity_poly.pdbx_seq_one_letter_code
_entity_poly.pdbx_strand_id
1 'polypeptide(L)'
;MHIAPDALKYENKVNLLYAKKVSRIQAIGLLSKVMSGNHLGHPKVNNLHIKNCRINTNDKNFWAPLVYGDGEHLGNLPVDIKKGQKRLKVLVAKNENSN
;
A
#
# COMPACT_ATOMS: atom_id res chain seq x y z
N MET A 1 -5.02 2.77 -11.66
CA MET A 1 -4.49 1.60 -10.93
C MET A 1 -5.32 1.40 -9.68
N HIS A 2 -5.87 0.20 -9.46
CA HIS A 2 -6.66 -0.11 -8.27
C HIS A 2 -5.78 -0.80 -7.22
N ILE A 3 -4.72 -0.14 -6.76
CA ILE A 3 -3.69 -0.75 -5.91
C ILE A 3 -4.19 -1.16 -4.52
N ALA A 4 -5.06 -0.36 -3.91
CA ALA A 4 -5.62 -0.60 -2.59
C ALA A 4 -7.16 -0.51 -2.62
N PRO A 5 -7.86 -1.48 -3.25
CA PRO A 5 -9.32 -1.44 -3.41
C PRO A 5 -10.07 -1.32 -2.08
N ASP A 6 -9.51 -1.88 -1.00
CA ASP A 6 -10.10 -1.89 0.34
C ASP A 6 -9.63 -0.72 1.22
N ALA A 7 -8.96 0.31 0.68
CA ALA A 7 -8.36 1.38 1.49
C ALA A 7 -9.38 2.11 2.38
N LEU A 8 -10.60 2.31 1.88
CA LEU A 8 -11.68 3.04 2.60
C LEU A 8 -12.51 2.15 3.53
N LYS A 9 -12.23 0.85 3.60
CA LYS A 9 -13.03 -0.10 4.39
C LYS A 9 -13.03 0.21 5.90
N TYR A 10 -11.95 0.79 6.40
CA TYR A 10 -11.82 1.18 7.80
C TYR A 10 -11.24 2.58 7.92
N GLU A 11 -12.07 3.52 8.37
CA GLU A 11 -11.72 4.94 8.42
C GLU A 11 -10.41 5.21 9.16
N ASN A 12 -10.16 4.56 10.31
CA ASN A 12 -9.02 4.87 11.20
C ASN A 12 -7.87 3.86 11.16
N LYS A 13 -7.68 3.21 10.01
CA LYS A 13 -6.59 2.25 9.81
C LYS A 13 -5.80 2.56 8.54
N VAL A 14 -4.52 2.21 8.55
CA VAL A 14 -3.68 2.18 7.36
C VAL A 14 -3.92 0.85 6.66
N ASN A 15 -4.08 0.89 5.34
CA ASN A 15 -4.11 -0.32 4.53
C ASN A 15 -2.67 -0.75 4.20
N LEU A 16 -2.22 -1.85 4.81
CA LEU A 16 -0.92 -2.45 4.56
C LEU A 16 -1.08 -3.60 3.56
N LEU A 17 -0.57 -3.39 2.35
CA LEU A 17 -0.60 -4.34 1.26
C LEU A 17 0.82 -4.78 0.91
N TYR A 18 1.08 -6.08 0.88
CA TYR A 18 2.40 -6.61 0.50
C TYR A 18 2.28 -8.00 -0.12
N ALA A 19 3.28 -8.36 -0.93
CA ALA A 19 3.39 -9.68 -1.54
C ALA A 19 4.58 -10.46 -0.96
N LYS A 20 4.39 -11.77 -0.75
CA LYS A 20 5.49 -12.72 -0.52
C LYS A 20 6.29 -12.90 -1.82
N LYS A 21 7.47 -13.51 -1.72
CA LYS A 21 8.33 -13.84 -2.87
C LYS A 21 7.52 -14.56 -3.97
N VAL A 22 7.65 -14.06 -5.19
CA VAL A 22 7.05 -14.59 -6.42
C VAL A 22 8.11 -14.71 -7.51
N SER A 23 7.88 -15.57 -8.50
CA SER A 23 8.71 -15.63 -9.70
C SER A 23 8.49 -14.40 -10.59
N ARG A 24 9.38 -14.16 -11.56
CA ARG A 24 9.25 -13.05 -12.52
C ARG A 24 7.93 -13.10 -13.31
N ILE A 25 7.55 -14.29 -13.78
CA ILE A 25 6.30 -14.49 -14.53
C ILE A 25 5.09 -14.21 -13.62
N GLN A 26 5.13 -14.69 -12.38
CA GLN A 26 4.07 -14.40 -11.40
C GLN A 26 3.99 -12.91 -11.07
N ALA A 27 5.11 -12.19 -11.03
CA ALA A 27 5.13 -10.74 -10.81
C ALA A 27 4.44 -9.97 -11.94
N ILE A 28 4.68 -10.37 -13.21
CA ILE A 28 3.99 -9.78 -14.37
C ILE A 28 2.48 -10.02 -14.27
N GLY A 29 2.07 -11.27 -14.01
CA GLY A 29 0.65 -11.59 -13.85
C GLY A 29 0.00 -10.87 -12.66
N LEU A 30 0.75 -10.66 -11.57
CA LEU A 30 0.29 -9.90 -10.41
C LEU A 30 0.09 -8.42 -10.77
N LEU A 31 1.00 -7.81 -11.54
CA LEU A 31 0.86 -6.42 -12.00
C LEU A 31 -0.43 -6.21 -12.80
N SER A 32 -0.77 -7.12 -13.71
CA SER A 32 -2.05 -7.06 -14.44
C SER A 32 -3.27 -7.12 -13.51
N LYS A 33 -3.21 -7.92 -12.43
CA LYS A 33 -4.27 -7.99 -11.42
C LYS A 33 -4.36 -6.73 -10.56
N VAL A 34 -3.24 -6.06 -10.26
CA VAL A 34 -3.20 -4.78 -9.55
C VAL A 34 -3.91 -3.68 -10.36
N MET A 35 -3.80 -3.72 -11.69
CA MET A 35 -4.49 -2.77 -12.55
C MET A 35 -6.02 -2.88 -12.45
N SER A 36 -6.56 -4.10 -12.30
CA SER A 36 -8.00 -4.36 -12.14
C SER A 36 -8.48 -4.39 -10.69
N GLY A 37 -7.59 -4.45 -9.70
CA GLY A 37 -7.92 -4.57 -8.28
C GLY A 37 -8.14 -6.01 -7.79
N ASN A 38 -8.01 -7.01 -8.67
CA ASN A 38 -8.25 -8.43 -8.35
C ASN A 38 -7.04 -9.14 -7.72
N HIS A 39 -5.95 -8.41 -7.43
CA HIS A 39 -4.74 -8.96 -6.81
C HIS A 39 -4.95 -9.40 -5.37
N LEU A 40 -5.97 -8.89 -4.68
CA LEU A 40 -6.27 -9.26 -3.29
C LEU A 40 -6.59 -10.75 -3.11
N GLY A 41 -7.10 -11.41 -4.15
CA GLY A 41 -7.37 -12.85 -4.14
C GLY A 41 -6.14 -13.73 -4.43
N HIS A 42 -4.97 -13.14 -4.69
CA HIS A 42 -3.77 -13.91 -5.00
C HIS A 42 -3.13 -14.47 -3.71
N PRO A 43 -2.77 -15.77 -3.64
CA PRO A 43 -2.33 -16.42 -2.37
C PRO A 43 -1.01 -15.89 -1.80
N LYS A 44 -0.24 -15.14 -2.60
CA LYS A 44 0.99 -14.47 -2.15
C LYS A 44 0.76 -13.03 -1.72
N VAL A 45 -0.42 -12.46 -1.93
CA VAL A 45 -0.77 -11.09 -1.52
C VAL A 45 -1.42 -11.14 -0.16
N ASN A 46 -1.00 -10.24 0.72
CA ASN A 46 -1.58 -10.05 2.04
C ASN A 46 -2.12 -8.63 2.10
N ASN A 47 -3.37 -8.50 2.55
CA ASN A 47 -4.07 -7.25 2.69
C ASN A 47 -4.51 -7.09 4.15
N LEU A 48 -3.90 -6.14 4.86
CA LEU A 48 -4.15 -5.91 6.28
C LEU A 48 -4.63 -4.47 6.51
N HIS A 49 -5.41 -4.28 7.57
CA HIS A 49 -5.78 -2.96 8.08
C HIS A 49 -5.31 -2.82 9.52
N ILE A 50 -4.34 -1.95 9.73
CA ILE A 50 -3.58 -1.80 10.97
C ILE A 50 -3.62 -0.35 11.47
N LYS A 51 -3.44 -0.14 12.77
CA LYS A 51 -3.36 1.23 13.34
C LYS A 51 -1.96 1.83 13.18
N ASN A 52 -0.96 1.00 13.48
CA ASN A 52 0.46 1.31 13.43
C ASN A 52 1.23 0.06 13.01
N CYS A 53 2.38 0.24 12.37
CA CYS A 53 3.36 -0.82 12.20
C CYS A 53 4.77 -0.25 12.16
N ARG A 54 5.73 -1.13 12.42
CA ARG A 54 7.13 -0.90 12.13
C ARG A 54 7.56 -1.82 11.01
N ILE A 55 8.21 -1.27 10.00
CA ILE A 55 8.82 -2.06 8.93
C ILE A 55 10.33 -2.05 9.16
N ASN A 56 10.93 -3.24 9.11
CA ASN A 56 12.36 -3.47 9.22
C ASN A 56 12.80 -4.51 8.19
N THR A 57 14.10 -4.62 7.98
CA THR A 57 14.67 -5.66 7.13
C THR A 57 15.99 -6.14 7.72
N ASN A 58 16.26 -7.44 7.54
CA ASN A 58 17.57 -8.05 7.82
C ASN A 58 18.31 -8.37 6.51
N ASP A 59 17.72 -8.06 5.35
CA ASP A 59 18.31 -8.29 4.05
C ASP A 59 19.42 -7.27 3.79
N LYS A 60 20.55 -7.75 3.27
CA LYS A 60 21.74 -6.93 2.96
C LYS A 60 21.69 -6.38 1.52
N ASN A 61 20.65 -6.70 0.75
CA ASN A 61 20.47 -6.19 -0.59
C ASN A 61 20.31 -4.66 -0.57
N PHE A 62 21.00 -3.98 -1.49
CA PHE A 62 20.99 -2.52 -1.62
C PHE A 62 19.56 -1.93 -1.69
N TRP A 63 18.63 -2.63 -2.33
CA TRP A 63 17.25 -2.15 -2.51
C TRP A 63 16.35 -2.38 -1.31
N ALA A 64 16.69 -3.35 -0.44
CA ALA A 64 15.82 -3.79 0.64
C ALA A 64 15.51 -2.70 1.69
N PRO A 65 16.45 -1.82 2.08
CA PRO A 65 16.16 -0.80 3.07
C PRO A 65 15.53 0.47 2.49
N LEU A 66 15.47 0.68 1.18
CA LEU A 66 15.03 1.96 0.63
C LEU A 66 13.54 2.19 0.87
N VAL A 67 13.17 3.39 1.32
CA VAL A 67 11.78 3.79 1.59
C VAL A 67 11.40 4.96 0.68
N TYR A 68 10.24 4.81 0.03
CA TYR A 68 9.66 5.82 -0.84
C TYR A 68 8.25 6.16 -0.39
N GLY A 69 7.86 7.43 -0.55
CA GLY A 69 6.50 7.91 -0.34
C GLY A 69 6.19 9.03 -1.31
N ASP A 70 4.98 9.03 -1.86
CA ASP A 70 4.51 10.00 -2.86
C ASP A 70 5.43 10.19 -4.08
N GLY A 71 6.27 9.19 -4.37
CA GLY A 71 7.23 9.21 -5.48
C GLY A 71 8.65 9.67 -5.12
N GLU A 72 8.88 10.09 -3.87
CA GLU A 72 10.16 10.62 -3.40
C GLU A 72 10.87 9.65 -2.44
N HIS A 73 12.20 9.71 -2.41
CA HIS A 73 13.01 8.93 -1.47
C HIS A 73 12.96 9.57 -0.07
N LEU A 74 12.47 8.82 0.91
CA LEU A 74 12.28 9.28 2.30
C LEU A 74 13.41 8.86 3.25
N GLY A 75 14.32 7.99 2.80
CA GLY A 75 15.40 7.41 3.61
C GLY A 75 15.34 5.90 3.67
N ASN A 76 15.97 5.32 4.69
CA ASN A 76 16.12 3.87 4.85
C ASN A 76 15.31 3.32 6.02
N LEU A 77 14.95 2.03 5.94
CA LEU A 77 14.42 1.23 7.05
C LEU A 77 15.41 1.23 8.24
N PRO A 78 14.92 1.13 9.48
CA PRO A 78 13.52 0.90 9.87
C PRO A 78 12.66 2.16 9.84
N VAL A 79 11.35 1.99 9.61
CA VAL A 79 10.37 3.08 9.67
C VAL A 79 9.14 2.69 10.50
N ASP A 80 8.62 3.66 11.24
CA ASP A 80 7.35 3.55 11.96
C ASP A 80 6.25 4.26 11.15
N ILE A 81 5.21 3.50 10.80
CA ILE A 81 4.08 3.98 10.00
C ILE A 81 2.86 4.09 10.90
N LYS A 82 2.22 5.25 10.88
CA LYS A 82 0.96 5.53 11.59
C LYS A 82 0.07 6.46 10.78
N LYS A 83 -1.24 6.32 10.94
CA LYS A 83 -2.19 7.30 10.39
C LYS A 83 -2.03 8.63 11.11
N GLY A 84 -1.98 9.75 10.37
CA GLY A 84 -2.03 11.09 10.95
C GLY A 84 -3.34 11.34 11.70
N GLN A 85 -3.27 12.07 12.82
CA GLN A 85 -4.44 12.36 13.66
C GLN A 85 -5.28 13.52 13.14
N LYS A 86 -4.63 14.51 12.53
CA LYS A 86 -5.30 15.72 12.01
C LYS A 86 -5.59 15.54 10.52
N ARG A 87 -6.88 15.45 10.19
CA ARG A 87 -7.32 15.46 8.78
C ARG A 87 -7.12 16.84 8.19
N LEU A 88 -6.59 16.89 6.97
CA LEU A 88 -6.57 18.10 6.18
C LEU A 88 -7.97 18.34 5.60
N LYS A 89 -8.43 19.59 5.61
CA LYS A 89 -9.62 19.98 4.87
C LYS A 89 -9.21 20.14 3.41
N VAL A 90 -9.83 19.38 2.52
CA VAL A 90 -9.52 19.38 1.09
C VAL A 90 -10.78 19.78 0.35
N LEU A 91 -10.65 20.66 -0.65
CA LEU A 91 -11.74 20.99 -1.56
C LEU A 91 -11.91 19.85 -2.55
N VAL A 92 -13.14 19.35 -2.68
CA VAL A 92 -13.49 18.27 -3.62
C VAL A 92 -14.56 18.80 -4.56
N ALA A 93 -14.41 18.55 -5.86
CA ALA A 93 -15.42 18.91 -6.85
C ALA A 93 -16.73 18.17 -6.54
N LYS A 94 -17.86 18.85 -6.70
CA LYS A 94 -19.18 18.25 -6.50
C LYS A 94 -19.45 17.28 -7.66
N ASN A 95 -19.49 15.98 -7.38
CA ASN A 95 -19.89 14.99 -8.38
C ASN A 95 -21.42 15.01 -8.54
N GLU A 96 -21.89 15.26 -9.76
CA GLU A 96 -23.33 15.37 -10.10
C GLU A 96 -24.13 14.06 -9.93
N ASN A 97 -23.48 12.94 -9.61
CA ASN A 97 -24.11 11.62 -9.45
C ASN A 97 -24.25 11.16 -7.99
N SER A 98 -24.34 12.09 -7.04
CA SER A 98 -24.57 11.77 -5.63
C SER A 98 -26.02 12.16 -5.27
N ASN A 99 -26.96 11.27 -5.59
CA ASN A 99 -28.32 11.29 -5.00
C ASN A 99 -28.30 10.53 -3.67
#